data_AF-A0A9E6DGS4-F1
#
_entry.id   AF-A0A9E6DGS4-F1
#
_cell.length_a   1.000
_cell.length_b   1.000
_cell.length_c   1.000
_cell.angle_alpha   90.00
_cell.angle_beta   90.00
_cell.angle_gamma   90.00
#
_symmetry.space_group_name_H-M   'P 1'
#
loop_
_entity.id
_entity.type
_entity.pdbx_description
1 polymer ?
#
loop_
_entity_poly.entity_id
_entity_poly.type
_entity_poly.pdbx_seq_one_letter_code
_entity_poly.pdbx_strand_id
1 'polypeptide(L)'
;MLQPSKHEMIRDYERAQDSVGEWFEGLGLTRGEQRAKATREAQQHNRSLRNNEDVAIVPEQVEHVSPADWRRAQERILADKERSLVRKEETLREVMTLATAVAKGDTSLSDQPGGPTSKPQNSVAQRLFGKALANLKVKAQEEAREEVGKALKEIRDVDRLIVEMARHLPEKARKAIEALRPSLAAPLTRIGLQIKGWSNRERDQDRQK
;
A
#
# COMPACT_ATOMS: atom_id res chain seq x y z
N MET A 1 -21.64 11.89 50.09
CA MET A 1 -22.85 11.82 49.25
C MET A 1 -23.45 13.22 49.20
N LEU A 2 -23.61 13.85 48.04
CA LEU A 2 -24.71 14.82 47.96
C LEU A 2 -25.97 13.97 48.05
N GLN A 3 -26.77 14.18 49.09
CA GLN A 3 -28.11 13.60 49.15
C GLN A 3 -28.82 13.96 47.83
N PRO A 4 -29.59 13.05 47.21
CA PRO A 4 -30.56 13.49 46.21
C PRO A 4 -31.37 14.58 46.89
N SER A 5 -31.22 15.79 46.38
CA SER A 5 -31.82 16.95 47.01
C SER A 5 -33.31 16.67 47.19
N LYS A 6 -33.78 16.77 48.43
CA LYS A 6 -35.20 16.69 48.77
C LYS A 6 -36.04 17.75 48.03
N HIS A 7 -35.39 18.75 47.41
CA HIS A 7 -36.01 19.84 46.68
C HIS A 7 -36.01 19.53 45.17
N GLU A 8 -37.22 19.51 44.59
CA GLU A 8 -37.48 19.23 43.16
C GLU A 8 -36.62 20.09 42.23
N MET A 9 -36.35 21.34 42.62
CA MET A 9 -35.58 22.31 41.83
C MET A 9 -34.12 21.89 41.55
N ILE A 10 -33.48 21.11 42.43
CA ILE A 10 -32.09 20.63 42.23
C ILE A 10 -32.08 19.30 41.46
N ARG A 11 -33.18 18.54 41.47
CA ARG A 11 -33.33 17.36 40.61
C ARG A 11 -33.38 17.76 39.14
N ASP A 12 -34.04 18.88 38.84
CA ASP A 12 -34.07 19.45 37.49
C ASP A 12 -32.73 20.06 37.07
N TYR A 13 -31.86 20.41 38.02
CA TYR A 13 -30.52 20.94 37.75
C TYR A 13 -29.60 19.90 37.10
N GLU A 14 -29.66 18.62 37.51
CA GLU A 14 -28.86 17.55 36.88
C GLU A 14 -29.31 17.29 35.43
N ARG A 15 -30.63 17.32 35.20
CA ARG A 15 -31.23 17.19 33.87
C ARG A 15 -30.88 18.39 32.96
N ALA A 16 -30.83 19.58 33.52
CA ALA A 16 -30.36 20.77 32.81
C ALA A 16 -28.88 20.63 32.41
N GLN A 17 -28.02 20.08 33.28
CA GLN A 17 -26.62 19.80 32.94
C GLN A 17 -26.47 18.74 31.83
N ASP A 18 -27.33 17.73 31.78
CA ASP A 18 -27.33 16.72 30.71
C ASP A 18 -27.76 17.35 29.38
N SER A 19 -28.85 18.11 29.38
CA SER A 19 -29.35 18.80 28.19
C SER A 19 -28.35 19.83 27.63
N VAL A 20 -27.64 20.53 28.51
CA VAL A 20 -26.56 21.44 28.11
C VAL A 20 -25.37 20.65 27.56
N GLY A 21 -25.01 19.52 28.17
CA GLY A 21 -23.96 18.63 27.67
C GLY A 21 -24.24 18.09 26.26
N GLU A 22 -25.48 17.65 26.01
CA GLU A 22 -25.94 17.21 24.69
C GLU A 22 -25.88 18.34 23.66
N TRP A 23 -26.22 19.57 24.06
CA TRP A 23 -26.13 20.74 23.17
C TRP A 23 -24.68 21.07 22.77
N PHE A 24 -23.73 20.91 23.70
CA PHE A 24 -22.30 21.17 23.46
C PHE A 24 -21.55 20.02 22.80
N GLU A 25 -22.16 18.84 22.67
CA GLU A 25 -21.55 17.67 22.02
C GLU A 25 -21.20 17.95 20.55
N GLY A 26 -22.02 18.75 19.85
CA GLY A 26 -21.74 19.21 18.48
C GLY A 26 -20.47 20.06 18.34
N LEU A 27 -19.95 20.62 19.45
CA LEU A 27 -18.70 21.39 19.50
C LEU A 27 -17.53 20.56 20.04
N GLY A 28 -17.72 19.25 20.24
CA GLY A 28 -16.70 18.35 20.79
C GLY A 28 -16.46 18.53 22.30
N LEU A 29 -17.34 19.25 23.00
CA LEU A 29 -17.28 19.46 24.44
C LEU A 29 -18.25 18.50 25.13
N THR A 30 -17.75 17.34 25.52
CA THR A 30 -18.54 16.35 26.28
C THR A 30 -18.66 16.70 27.75
N ARG A 31 -19.81 16.38 28.35
CA ARG A 31 -20.00 16.41 29.81
C ARG A 31 -18.91 15.60 30.50
N GLY A 32 -18.33 16.15 31.57
CA GLY A 32 -17.36 15.42 32.39
C GLY A 32 -17.97 14.13 32.96
N GLU A 33 -17.20 13.03 32.91
CA GLU A 33 -17.62 11.72 33.42
C GLU A 33 -18.20 11.82 34.83
N GLN A 34 -19.32 11.12 35.10
CA GLN A 34 -19.93 11.04 36.44
C GLN A 34 -19.10 10.15 37.39
N ARG A 35 -17.79 10.42 37.52
CA ARG A 35 -16.84 9.61 38.28
C ARG A 35 -17.28 9.41 39.72
N ALA A 36 -17.85 10.43 40.36
CA ALA A 36 -18.35 10.30 41.73
C ALA A 36 -19.51 9.29 41.87
N LYS A 37 -20.34 9.11 40.84
CA LYS A 37 -21.39 8.08 40.79
C LYS A 37 -20.77 6.72 40.49
N ALA A 38 -19.91 6.62 39.48
CA ALA A 38 -19.19 5.40 39.12
C ALA A 38 -18.34 4.85 40.29
N THR A 39 -17.64 5.70 41.03
CA THR A 39 -16.90 5.33 42.25
C THR A 39 -17.83 4.79 43.33
N ARG A 40 -19.00 5.39 43.55
CA ARG A 40 -19.96 4.91 44.55
C ARG A 40 -20.58 3.59 44.15
N GLU A 41 -20.97 3.43 42.88
CA GLU A 41 -21.53 2.19 42.35
C GLU A 41 -20.48 1.08 42.39
N ALA A 42 -19.24 1.34 41.96
CA ALA A 42 -18.14 0.38 42.06
C ALA A 42 -17.84 -0.01 43.52
N GLN A 43 -17.82 0.95 44.46
CA GLN A 43 -17.62 0.66 45.88
C GLN A 43 -18.79 -0.09 46.51
N GLN A 44 -20.04 0.25 46.16
CA GLN A 44 -21.23 -0.45 46.64
C GLN A 44 -21.29 -1.87 46.09
N HIS A 45 -21.05 -2.02 44.79
CA HIS A 45 -20.94 -3.31 44.10
C HIS A 45 -19.89 -4.17 44.80
N ASN A 46 -18.66 -3.65 44.97
CA ASN A 46 -17.56 -4.36 45.63
C ASN A 46 -17.86 -4.73 47.09
N ARG A 47 -18.65 -3.91 47.79
CA ARG A 47 -19.07 -4.16 49.17
C ARG A 47 -20.18 -5.20 49.27
N SER A 48 -21.01 -5.35 48.24
CA SER A 48 -22.08 -6.36 48.16
C SER A 48 -21.61 -7.71 47.61
N LEU A 49 -20.40 -7.81 47.06
CA LEU A 49 -19.85 -9.08 46.58
C LEU A 49 -19.76 -10.11 47.71
N ARG A 50 -20.30 -11.30 47.46
CA ARG A 50 -19.99 -12.51 48.23
C ARG A 50 -19.06 -13.40 47.39
N ASN A 51 -18.19 -14.15 48.06
CA ASN A 51 -17.06 -14.90 47.47
C ASN A 51 -17.28 -15.39 46.01
N ASN A 52 -16.32 -15.08 45.13
CA ASN A 52 -16.20 -15.42 43.69
C ASN A 52 -16.88 -14.52 42.63
N GLU A 53 -17.31 -13.29 42.96
CA GLU A 53 -17.75 -12.31 41.95
C GLU A 53 -16.64 -11.31 41.56
N ASP A 54 -16.67 -10.84 40.30
CA ASP A 54 -15.67 -9.92 39.75
C ASP A 54 -15.73 -8.53 40.39
N VAL A 55 -14.56 -8.01 40.79
CA VAL A 55 -14.42 -6.70 41.43
C VAL A 55 -14.60 -5.59 40.39
N ALA A 56 -15.57 -4.71 40.62
CA ALA A 56 -15.75 -3.51 39.82
C ALA A 56 -14.56 -2.55 40.01
N ILE A 57 -13.99 -2.08 38.90
CA ILE A 57 -12.84 -1.17 38.92
C ILE A 57 -13.30 0.21 39.39
N VAL A 58 -12.72 0.67 40.49
CA VAL A 58 -12.97 2.02 41.01
C VAL A 58 -12.14 3.02 40.19
N PRO A 59 -12.76 4.07 39.61
CA PRO A 59 -12.01 5.12 38.92
C PRO A 59 -10.98 5.78 39.85
N GLU A 60 -9.76 5.96 39.34
CA GLU A 60 -8.66 6.55 40.10
C GLU A 60 -8.94 8.01 40.45
N GLN A 61 -8.59 8.41 41.68
CA GLN A 61 -8.72 9.78 42.12
C GLN A 61 -7.65 10.64 41.43
N VAL A 62 -8.10 11.68 40.71
CA VAL A 62 -7.18 12.64 40.11
C VAL A 62 -6.76 13.65 41.17
N GLU A 63 -5.47 13.68 41.47
CA GLU A 63 -4.89 14.72 42.31
C GLU A 63 -4.83 16.05 41.57
N HIS A 64 -5.11 17.13 42.30
CA HIS A 64 -4.98 18.47 41.74
C HIS A 64 -3.49 18.80 41.56
N VAL A 65 -3.05 18.88 40.30
CA VAL A 65 -1.72 19.36 39.93
C VAL A 65 -1.71 20.88 39.76
N SER A 66 -0.58 21.51 40.09
CA SER A 66 -0.43 22.93 39.82
C SER A 66 -0.53 23.20 38.29
N PRO A 67 -1.09 24.35 37.86
CA PRO A 67 -1.14 24.69 36.45
C PRO A 67 0.22 24.72 35.75
N ALA A 68 1.30 25.00 36.49
CA ALA A 68 2.66 25.00 35.94
C ALA A 68 3.16 23.59 35.65
N ASP A 69 2.91 22.64 36.56
CA ASP A 69 3.34 21.25 36.38
C ASP A 69 2.50 20.54 35.32
N TRP A 70 1.21 20.84 35.24
CA TRP A 70 0.35 20.36 34.16
C TRP A 70 0.84 20.84 32.79
N ARG A 71 1.21 22.12 32.68
CA ARG A 71 1.78 22.68 31.43
C ARG A 71 3.07 21.97 31.03
N ARG A 72 4.01 21.79 31.96
CA ARG A 72 5.26 21.04 31.71
C ARG A 72 5.00 19.61 31.25
N ALA A 73 4.04 18.92 31.87
CA ALA A 73 3.66 17.56 31.47
C ALA A 73 3.06 17.53 30.05
N GLN A 74 2.20 18.50 29.72
CA GLN A 74 1.65 18.61 28.37
C GLN A 74 2.70 18.95 27.31
N GLU A 75 3.63 19.84 27.61
CA GLU A 75 4.75 20.15 26.71
C GLU A 75 5.57 18.90 26.39
N ARG A 76 5.82 18.02 27.38
CA ARG A 76 6.48 16.73 27.14
C ARG A 76 5.68 15.81 26.23
N ILE A 77 4.37 15.66 26.49
CA ILE A 77 3.49 14.83 25.65
C ILE A 77 3.47 15.36 24.22
N LEU A 78 3.42 16.67 24.04
CA LEU A 78 3.42 17.29 22.71
C LEU A 78 4.74 17.05 21.99
N ALA A 79 5.87 17.23 22.68
CA ALA A 79 7.20 16.97 22.12
C ALA A 79 7.37 15.50 21.69
N ASP A 80 6.85 14.54 22.47
CA ASP A 80 6.93 13.13 22.10
C ASP A 80 6.02 12.78 20.91
N LYS A 81 4.82 13.40 20.84
CA LYS A 81 3.96 13.29 19.67
C LYS A 81 4.64 13.86 18.42
N GLU A 82 5.25 15.03 18.52
CA GLU A 82 5.96 15.68 17.43
C GLU A 82 7.12 14.81 16.92
N ARG A 83 7.94 14.25 17.83
CA ARG A 83 8.98 13.27 17.47
C ARG A 83 8.41 12.06 16.73
N SER A 84 7.26 11.54 17.17
CA SER A 84 6.60 10.41 16.51
C SER A 84 6.09 10.78 15.11
N LEU A 85 5.62 12.02 14.93
CA LEU A 85 5.13 12.53 13.64
C LEU A 85 6.29 12.73 12.67
N VAL A 86 7.43 13.29 13.12
CA VAL A 86 8.63 13.44 12.29
C VAL A 86 9.09 12.09 11.74
N ARG A 87 9.13 11.05 12.59
CA ARG A 87 9.48 9.68 12.14
C ARG A 87 8.48 9.14 11.11
N LYS A 88 7.18 9.35 11.33
CA LYS A 88 6.14 8.93 10.37
C LYS A 88 6.29 9.69 9.05
N GLU A 89 6.55 10.98 9.09
CA GLU A 89 6.74 11.80 7.90
C GLU A 89 7.95 11.35 7.09
N GLU A 90 9.07 11.02 7.74
CA GLU A 90 10.25 10.45 7.08
C GLU A 90 9.91 9.14 6.36
N THR A 91 9.22 8.21 7.04
CA THR A 91 8.79 6.96 6.39
C THR A 91 7.81 7.19 5.23
N LEU A 92 6.92 8.18 5.34
CA LEU A 92 5.99 8.52 4.27
C LEU A 92 6.73 9.11 3.07
N ARG A 93 7.74 9.96 3.30
CA ARG A 93 8.60 10.49 2.22
C ARG A 93 9.30 9.36 1.48
N GLU A 94 9.87 8.37 2.20
CA GLU A 94 10.48 7.18 1.58
C GLU A 94 9.48 6.36 0.76
N VAL A 95 8.27 6.16 1.28
CA VAL A 95 7.22 5.45 0.55
C VAL A 95 6.79 6.24 -0.69
N MET A 96 6.68 7.56 -0.60
CA MET A 96 6.34 8.40 -1.76
C MET A 96 7.44 8.40 -2.81
N THR A 97 8.72 8.48 -2.43
CA THR A 97 9.82 8.40 -3.41
C THR A 97 9.81 7.04 -4.12
N LEU A 98 9.64 5.94 -3.36
CA LEU A 98 9.49 4.61 -3.93
C LEU A 98 8.30 4.53 -4.89
N ALA A 99 7.12 5.04 -4.50
CA ALA A 99 5.93 5.04 -5.35
C ALA A 99 6.14 5.83 -6.64
N THR A 100 6.79 7.00 -6.57
CA THR A 100 7.11 7.80 -7.77
C THR A 100 8.08 7.08 -8.70
N ALA A 101 9.05 6.33 -8.17
CA ALA A 101 9.98 5.56 -8.98
C ALA A 101 9.31 4.34 -9.64
N VAL A 102 8.43 3.65 -8.91
CA VAL A 102 7.59 2.58 -9.47
C VAL A 102 6.71 3.13 -10.60
N ALA A 103 6.08 4.29 -10.41
CA ALA A 103 5.29 4.95 -11.44
C ALA A 103 6.12 5.34 -12.68
N LYS A 104 7.39 5.69 -12.51
CA LYS A 104 8.34 5.98 -13.60
C LYS A 104 8.90 4.72 -14.27
N GLY A 105 8.57 3.52 -13.77
CA GLY A 105 9.06 2.25 -14.31
C GLY A 105 10.46 1.86 -13.84
N ASP A 106 11.03 2.54 -12.84
CA ASP A 106 12.33 2.19 -12.25
C ASP A 106 12.18 0.98 -11.32
N THR A 107 12.50 -0.20 -11.86
CA THR A 107 12.40 -1.48 -11.11
C THR A 107 13.70 -1.91 -10.43
N SER A 108 14.76 -1.10 -10.56
CA SER A 108 16.10 -1.33 -9.98
C SER A 108 16.17 -1.08 -8.46
N LEU A 109 15.13 -0.48 -7.87
CA LEU A 109 15.07 -0.19 -6.43
C LEU A 109 14.92 -1.43 -5.55
N SER A 110 14.50 -2.57 -6.12
CA SER A 110 14.38 -3.81 -5.35
C SER A 110 15.72 -4.50 -5.10
N ASP A 111 16.81 -4.03 -5.73
CA ASP A 111 18.15 -4.66 -5.69
C ASP A 111 19.18 -3.83 -4.89
N GLN A 112 18.78 -2.67 -4.37
CA GLN A 112 19.62 -1.86 -3.49
C GLN A 112 19.53 -2.43 -2.06
N PRO A 113 20.63 -2.94 -1.47
CA PRO A 113 20.66 -3.22 -0.04
C PRO A 113 20.44 -1.89 0.68
N GLY A 114 19.36 -1.80 1.46
CA GLY A 114 18.96 -0.59 2.16
C GLY A 114 20.14 0.02 2.92
N GLY A 115 20.20 1.35 2.90
CA GLY A 115 21.19 2.12 3.64
C GLY A 115 21.24 1.75 5.13
N PRO A 116 22.31 2.15 5.84
CA PRO A 116 22.73 1.59 7.14
C PRO A 116 21.75 1.72 8.32
N THR A 117 20.52 2.20 8.12
CA THR A 117 19.49 2.38 9.14
C THR A 117 18.20 1.58 8.89
N SER A 118 18.00 0.95 7.72
CA SER A 118 16.79 0.15 7.47
C SER A 118 16.97 -1.29 7.95
N LYS A 119 16.25 -1.69 9.01
CA LYS A 119 16.18 -3.10 9.42
C LYS A 119 15.70 -3.97 8.24
N PRO A 120 16.21 -5.21 8.08
CA PRO A 120 15.85 -6.09 6.98
C PRO A 120 14.48 -6.71 7.22
N GLN A 121 13.44 -5.90 7.20
CA GLN A 121 12.09 -6.39 6.95
C GLN A 121 11.86 -6.23 5.47
N ASN A 122 12.41 -7.18 4.70
CA ASN A 122 11.90 -7.51 3.38
C ASN A 122 10.42 -7.85 3.57
N SER A 123 9.57 -6.83 3.51
CA SER A 123 8.18 -6.95 3.88
C SER A 123 7.57 -8.01 2.96
N VAL A 124 6.68 -8.84 3.50
CA VAL A 124 5.94 -9.81 2.69
C VAL A 124 5.33 -9.12 1.46
N ALA A 125 4.92 -7.86 1.61
CA ALA A 125 4.51 -6.98 0.53
C ALA A 125 5.56 -6.83 -0.58
N GLN A 126 6.82 -6.47 -0.29
CA GLN A 126 7.88 -6.36 -1.31
C GLN A 126 8.09 -7.67 -2.08
N ARG A 127 8.04 -8.82 -1.41
CA ARG A 127 8.15 -10.13 -2.08
C ARG A 127 6.94 -10.43 -2.97
N LEU A 128 5.75 -10.11 -2.50
CA LEU A 128 4.51 -10.29 -3.27
C LEU A 128 4.47 -9.35 -4.48
N PHE A 129 4.82 -8.07 -4.31
CA PHE A 129 4.92 -7.10 -5.39
C PHE A 129 6.02 -7.47 -6.38
N GLY A 130 7.20 -7.89 -5.92
CA GLY A 130 8.28 -8.35 -6.78
C GLY A 130 7.85 -9.56 -7.63
N LYS A 131 7.16 -10.54 -7.03
CA LYS A 131 6.64 -11.70 -7.75
C LYS A 131 5.53 -11.32 -8.74
N ALA A 132 4.62 -10.44 -8.36
CA ALA A 132 3.56 -9.96 -9.24
C ALA A 132 4.12 -9.17 -10.44
N LEU A 133 5.11 -8.30 -10.20
CA LEU A 133 5.79 -7.53 -11.22
C LEU A 133 6.59 -8.43 -12.17
N ALA A 134 7.29 -9.44 -11.65
CA ALA A 134 7.98 -10.42 -12.47
C ALA A 134 7.00 -11.15 -13.41
N ASN A 135 5.87 -11.60 -12.87
CA ASN A 135 4.82 -12.25 -13.67
C ASN A 135 4.23 -11.31 -14.73
N LEU A 136 4.02 -10.03 -14.40
CA LEU A 136 3.54 -9.03 -15.35
C LEU A 136 4.56 -8.80 -16.47
N LYS A 137 5.86 -8.73 -16.14
CA LYS A 137 6.94 -8.59 -17.13
C LYS A 137 7.01 -9.80 -18.05
N VAL A 138 6.87 -11.02 -17.53
CA VAL A 138 6.83 -12.24 -18.34
C VAL A 138 5.66 -12.18 -19.32
N LYS A 139 4.45 -11.90 -18.83
CA LYS A 139 3.26 -11.76 -19.69
C LYS A 139 3.42 -10.69 -20.77
N ALA A 140 3.90 -9.51 -20.40
CA ALA A 140 4.14 -8.42 -21.34
C ALA A 140 5.19 -8.79 -22.41
N GLN A 141 6.22 -9.57 -22.03
CA GLN A 141 7.20 -10.08 -22.99
C GLN A 141 6.62 -11.17 -23.90
N GLU A 142 5.78 -12.06 -23.38
CA GLU A 142 5.09 -13.07 -24.18
C GLU A 142 4.18 -12.41 -25.23
N GLU A 143 3.33 -11.47 -24.81
CA GLU A 143 2.44 -10.70 -25.70
C GLU A 143 3.24 -9.98 -26.80
N ALA A 144 4.30 -9.25 -26.43
CA ALA A 144 5.17 -8.57 -27.40
C ALA A 144 5.84 -9.55 -28.38
N ARG A 145 6.28 -10.73 -27.91
CA ARG A 145 6.88 -11.76 -28.77
C ARG A 145 5.86 -12.36 -29.73
N GLU A 146 4.62 -12.57 -29.28
CA GLU A 146 3.55 -13.04 -30.16
C GLU A 146 3.23 -12.02 -31.26
N GLU A 147 3.14 -10.74 -30.92
CA GLU A 147 2.93 -9.65 -31.88
C GLU A 147 4.06 -9.59 -32.92
N VAL A 148 5.32 -9.59 -32.48
CA VAL A 148 6.47 -9.62 -33.39
C VAL A 148 6.46 -10.89 -34.25
N GLY A 149 6.08 -12.03 -33.68
CA GLY A 149 5.92 -13.29 -34.39
C GLY A 149 4.87 -13.23 -35.49
N LYS A 150 3.72 -12.57 -35.25
CA LYS A 150 2.66 -12.34 -36.24
C LYS A 150 3.16 -11.42 -37.35
N ALA A 151 3.74 -10.27 -37.00
CA ALA A 151 4.29 -9.33 -37.98
C ALA A 151 5.35 -9.97 -38.90
N LEU A 152 6.21 -10.84 -38.37
CA LEU A 152 7.20 -11.56 -39.19
C LEU A 152 6.56 -12.58 -40.14
N LYS A 153 5.45 -13.21 -39.76
CA LYS A 153 4.71 -14.10 -40.67
C LYS A 153 4.10 -13.30 -41.81
N GLU A 154 3.46 -12.19 -41.50
CA GLU A 154 2.89 -11.29 -42.50
C GLU A 154 3.96 -10.81 -43.50
N ILE A 155 5.12 -10.36 -43.02
CA ILE A 155 6.23 -9.95 -43.90
C ILE A 155 6.69 -11.10 -44.81
N ARG A 156 6.75 -12.33 -44.29
CA ARG A 156 7.12 -13.51 -45.09
C ARG A 156 6.06 -13.85 -46.14
N ASP A 157 4.79 -13.72 -45.80
CA ASP A 157 3.70 -13.98 -46.73
C ASP A 157 3.65 -12.92 -47.84
N VAL A 158 3.88 -11.65 -47.50
CA VAL A 158 4.07 -10.57 -48.48
C VAL A 158 5.28 -10.83 -49.38
N ASP A 159 6.43 -11.24 -48.84
CA ASP A 159 7.61 -11.58 -49.66
C ASP A 159 7.35 -12.76 -50.62
N ARG A 160 6.52 -13.74 -50.22
CA ARG A 160 6.08 -14.81 -51.13
C ARG A 160 5.20 -14.27 -52.26
N LEU A 161 4.23 -13.40 -51.94
CA LEU A 161 3.37 -12.75 -52.94
C LEU A 161 4.18 -11.89 -53.92
N ILE A 162 5.17 -11.14 -53.42
CA ILE A 162 6.08 -10.35 -54.28
C ILE A 162 6.78 -11.27 -55.28
N VAL A 163 7.25 -12.44 -54.86
CA VAL A 163 7.91 -13.38 -55.77
C VAL A 163 6.95 -14.08 -56.71
N GLU A 164 5.72 -14.34 -56.29
CA GLU A 164 4.69 -14.83 -57.19
C GLU A 164 4.39 -13.80 -58.29
N MET A 165 4.21 -12.53 -57.92
CA MET A 165 4.04 -11.44 -58.89
C MET A 165 5.28 -11.23 -59.78
N ALA A 166 6.50 -11.40 -59.24
CA ALA A 166 7.76 -11.30 -59.98
C ALA A 166 7.90 -12.33 -61.12
N ARG A 167 7.15 -13.44 -61.08
CA ARG A 167 7.12 -14.41 -62.18
C ARG A 167 6.51 -13.83 -63.46
N HIS A 168 5.60 -12.87 -63.33
CA HIS A 168 4.94 -12.22 -64.47
C HIS A 168 5.71 -11.00 -65.01
N LEU A 169 6.79 -10.60 -64.33
CA LEU A 169 7.64 -9.48 -64.75
C LEU A 169 8.70 -9.90 -65.79
N PRO A 170 9.16 -8.97 -66.65
CA PRO A 170 10.26 -9.20 -67.58
C PRO A 170 11.57 -9.60 -66.87
N GLU A 171 12.44 -10.37 -67.55
CA GLU A 171 13.65 -10.95 -66.93
C GLU A 171 14.55 -9.93 -66.22
N LYS A 172 14.73 -8.72 -66.78
CA LYS A 172 15.54 -7.67 -66.14
C LYS A 172 14.99 -7.27 -64.77
N ALA A 173 13.67 -7.12 -64.64
CA ALA A 173 13.03 -6.77 -63.39
C ALA A 173 13.06 -7.95 -62.39
N ARG A 174 12.89 -9.18 -62.88
CA ARG A 174 12.99 -10.40 -62.05
C ARG A 174 14.37 -10.54 -61.42
N LYS A 175 15.44 -10.39 -62.20
CA LYS A 175 16.83 -10.44 -61.71
C LYS A 175 17.13 -9.35 -60.68
N ALA A 176 16.56 -8.15 -60.84
CA ALA A 176 16.71 -7.08 -59.86
C ALA A 176 16.04 -7.42 -58.51
N ILE A 177 14.84 -8.00 -58.53
CA ILE A 177 14.13 -8.45 -57.32
C ILE A 177 14.89 -9.61 -56.64
N GLU A 178 15.41 -10.56 -57.42
CA GLU A 178 16.23 -11.67 -56.90
C GLU A 178 17.52 -11.17 -56.23
N ALA A 179 18.17 -10.15 -56.79
CA ALA A 179 19.37 -9.55 -56.19
C ALA A 179 19.10 -8.83 -54.87
N LEU A 180 17.90 -8.25 -54.69
CA LEU A 180 17.52 -7.54 -53.47
C LEU A 180 17.05 -8.48 -52.35
N ARG A 181 16.56 -9.67 -52.68
CA ARG A 181 15.98 -10.63 -51.72
C ARG A 181 16.89 -11.02 -50.55
N PRO A 182 18.19 -11.30 -50.75
CA PRO A 182 19.09 -11.65 -49.64
C PRO A 182 19.16 -10.55 -48.57
N SER A 183 19.00 -9.28 -48.96
CA SER A 183 19.04 -8.14 -48.04
C SER A 183 17.87 -8.12 -47.05
N LEU A 184 16.71 -8.68 -47.42
CA LEU A 184 15.52 -8.82 -46.58
C LEU A 184 15.48 -10.18 -45.86
N ALA A 185 15.83 -11.26 -46.56
CA ALA A 185 15.75 -12.60 -46.01
C ALA A 185 16.76 -12.85 -44.85
N ALA A 186 17.98 -12.31 -44.95
CA ALA A 186 19.01 -12.50 -43.93
C ALA A 186 18.66 -11.84 -42.57
N PRO A 187 18.16 -10.59 -42.52
CA PRO A 187 17.65 -10.01 -41.27
C PRO A 187 16.44 -10.77 -40.70
N LEU A 188 15.46 -11.14 -41.54
CA LEU A 188 14.24 -11.83 -41.10
C LEU A 188 14.51 -13.22 -40.53
N THR A 189 15.50 -13.93 -41.08
CA THR A 189 15.94 -15.23 -40.55
C THR A 189 16.69 -15.08 -39.24
N ARG A 190 17.56 -14.06 -39.11
CA ARG A 190 18.25 -13.75 -37.85
C ARG A 190 17.27 -13.42 -36.72
N ILE A 191 16.30 -12.54 -36.98
CA ILE A 191 15.28 -12.17 -35.99
C ILE A 191 14.44 -13.41 -35.62
N GLY A 192 14.05 -14.22 -36.61
CA GLY A 192 13.33 -15.46 -36.35
C GLY A 192 14.10 -16.46 -35.47
N LEU A 193 15.41 -16.57 -35.64
CA LEU A 193 16.28 -17.38 -34.77
C LEU A 193 16.39 -16.81 -33.36
N GLN A 194 16.50 -15.49 -33.21
CA GLN A 194 16.51 -14.83 -31.89
C GLN A 194 15.22 -15.10 -31.11
N ILE A 195 14.06 -14.95 -31.75
CA ILE A 195 12.76 -15.23 -31.14
C ILE A 195 12.64 -16.70 -30.73
N LYS A 196 13.09 -17.62 -31.60
CA LYS A 196 13.10 -19.06 -31.27
C LYS A 196 14.01 -19.37 -30.08
N GLY A 197 15.17 -18.71 -30.01
CA GLY A 197 16.11 -18.80 -28.88
C GLY A 197 15.50 -18.29 -27.57
N TRP A 198 14.66 -17.26 -27.62
CA TRP A 198 13.93 -16.78 -26.45
C TRP A 198 12.94 -17.82 -25.92
N SER A 199 12.18 -18.50 -26.79
CA SER A 199 11.23 -19.56 -26.38
C SER A 199 11.88 -20.78 -25.73
N ASN A 200 13.14 -21.07 -26.08
CA ASN A 200 13.85 -22.23 -25.53
C ASN A 200 14.40 -21.95 -24.13
N ARG A 201 14.93 -20.74 -23.89
CA ARG A 201 15.42 -20.35 -22.55
C ARG A 201 14.32 -20.36 -21.49
N GLU A 202 13.09 -20.05 -21.87
CA GLU A 202 11.94 -20.04 -20.97
C GLU A 202 11.52 -21.46 -20.56
N ARG A 203 11.47 -22.40 -21.52
CA ARG A 203 11.22 -23.82 -21.23
C ARG A 203 12.27 -24.46 -20.34
N ASP A 204 13.53 -24.04 -20.45
CA ASP A 204 14.60 -24.55 -19.61
C ASP A 204 14.53 -24.00 -18.18
N GLN A 205 14.04 -22.76 -18.00
CA GLN A 205 13.81 -22.17 -16.67
C GLN A 205 12.62 -22.80 -15.94
N ASP A 206 11.56 -23.18 -16.66
CA ASP A 206 10.41 -23.88 -16.08
C ASP A 206 10.71 -25.34 -15.70
N ARG A 207 11.73 -25.96 -16.30
CA ARG A 207 12.18 -27.32 -15.95
C ARG A 207 13.08 -27.37 -14.71
N GLN A 208 13.63 -26.25 -14.27
CA GLN A 208 14.55 -26.15 -13.13
C GLN A 208 13.87 -25.71 -11.82
N LYS A 209 12.56 -25.43 -11.84
CA LYS A 209 11.75 -25.13 -10.65
C LYS A 209 10.88 -26.32 -10.27
#